data_AF-A0A518I776-F1
#
_entry.id   AF-A0A518I776-F1
#
_cell.length_a   1.000
_cell.length_b   1.000
_cell.length_c   1.000
_cell.angle_alpha   90.00
_cell.angle_beta   90.00
_cell.angle_gamma   90.00
#
_symmetry.space_group_name_H-M   'P 1'
#
loop_
_entity.id
_entity.type
_entity.pdbx_description
1 polymer ?
#
loop_
_entity_poly.entity_id
_entity_poly.type
_entity_poly.pdbx_seq_one_letter_code
_entity_poly.pdbx_strand_id
1 'polypeptide(L)'
;MQSAESWRSILENWPEVIPKSGIVVTTYQESIPFQNFLLSTGVVLFERDKPDSLGARKVMLSYEAICAIKMTDTMELARYQVMGFQPAM
;
A
#
# COMPACT_ATOMS: atom_id res chain seq x y z
N MET A 1 8.93 -13.06 4.99
CA MET A 1 9.09 -12.87 6.45
C MET A 1 9.39 -11.42 6.84
N GLN A 2 10.62 -10.91 6.86
CA GLN A 2 10.89 -9.56 7.43
C GLN A 2 10.17 -8.42 6.68
N SER A 3 10.12 -8.48 5.34
CA SER A 3 9.40 -7.48 4.53
C SER A 3 7.89 -7.47 4.77
N ALA A 4 7.29 -8.65 5.03
CA ALA A 4 5.86 -8.75 5.26
C ALA A 4 5.44 -8.13 6.60
N GLU A 5 6.24 -8.33 7.65
CA GLU A 5 6.00 -7.67 8.94
C GLU A 5 6.18 -6.15 8.83
N SER A 6 7.18 -5.68 8.07
CA SER A 6 7.36 -4.25 7.79
C SER A 6 6.16 -3.65 7.05
N TRP A 7 5.67 -4.30 5.99
CA TRP A 7 4.49 -3.83 5.26
C TRP A 7 3.24 -3.83 6.14
N ARG A 8 3.03 -4.90 6.90
CA ARG A 8 1.92 -4.97 7.85
C ARG A 8 1.98 -3.83 8.86
N SER A 9 3.14 -3.57 9.45
CA SER A 9 3.32 -2.48 10.42
C SER A 9 3.03 -1.10 9.82
N ILE A 10 3.50 -0.82 8.60
CA ILE A 10 3.22 0.44 7.90
C ILE A 10 1.73 0.61 7.61
N LEU A 11 1.08 -0.46 7.11
CA LEU A 11 -0.34 -0.41 6.75
C LEU A 11 -1.25 -0.32 7.98
N GLU A 12 -0.92 -1.01 9.07
CA GLU A 12 -1.64 -0.92 10.36
C GLU A 12 -1.54 0.47 10.98
N ASN A 13 -0.38 1.13 10.85
CA ASN A 13 -0.14 2.47 11.40
C ASN A 13 -0.28 3.57 10.34
N TRP A 14 -1.09 3.35 9.31
CA TRP A 14 -1.27 4.31 8.23
C TRP A 14 -1.87 5.63 8.77
N PRO A 15 -1.14 6.76 8.68
CA PRO A 15 -1.58 8.04 9.22
C PRO A 15 -2.81 8.59 8.47
N GLU A 16 -3.74 9.21 9.19
CA GLU A 16 -4.96 9.80 8.61
C GLU A 16 -4.66 10.94 7.61
N VAL A 17 -3.53 11.62 7.78
CA VAL A 17 -3.10 12.72 6.90
C VAL A 17 -2.59 12.24 5.54
N ILE A 18 -2.26 10.95 5.41
CA ILE A 18 -1.75 10.38 4.15
C ILE A 18 -2.92 9.69 3.43
N PRO A 19 -3.23 10.06 2.17
CA PRO A 19 -4.27 9.41 1.40
C PRO A 19 -4.05 7.89 1.34
N LYS A 20 -5.11 7.10 1.57
CA LYS A 20 -5.08 5.63 1.41
C LYS A 20 -5.19 5.22 -0.05
N SER A 21 -4.46 5.89 -0.93
CA SER A 21 -4.45 5.65 -2.36
C SER A 21 -3.04 5.56 -2.91
N GLY A 22 -2.89 4.83 -4.01
CA GLY A 22 -1.60 4.61 -4.64
C GLY A 22 -1.64 3.40 -5.57
N ILE A 23 -0.46 2.84 -5.84
CA ILE A 23 -0.31 1.66 -6.67
C ILE A 23 0.52 0.63 -5.90
N VAL A 24 -0.07 -0.51 -5.59
CA VAL A 24 0.69 -1.66 -5.08
C VAL A 24 1.40 -2.32 -6.26
N VAL A 25 2.68 -2.63 -6.08
CA VAL A 25 3.43 -3.48 -7.01
C VAL A 25 3.63 -4.82 -6.34
N THR A 26 3.19 -5.89 -6.99
CA THR A 26 3.36 -7.24 -6.45
C THR A 26 4.71 -7.84 -6.85
N THR A 27 5.14 -8.88 -6.15
CA THR A 27 6.34 -9.67 -6.53
C THR A 27 6.23 -10.32 -7.92
N TYR A 28 5.01 -10.46 -8.43
CA TYR A 28 4.71 -10.94 -9.79
C TYR A 28 4.69 -9.81 -10.84
N GLN A 29 5.18 -8.61 -10.48
CA GLN A 29 5.25 -7.42 -11.34
C GLN A 29 3.88 -6.86 -11.79
N GLU A 30 2.80 -7.22 -11.09
CA GLU A 30 1.50 -6.61 -11.29
C GLU A 30 1.44 -5.23 -10.61
N SER A 31 0.85 -4.24 -11.28
CA SER A 31 0.59 -2.92 -10.70
C SER A 31 -0.91 -2.75 -10.45
N ILE A 32 -1.29 -2.61 -9.19
CA ILE A 32 -2.69 -2.53 -8.75
C ILE A 32 -2.94 -1.16 -8.14
N PRO A 33 -3.64 -0.26 -8.86
CA PRO A 33 -4.13 0.98 -8.30
C PRO A 33 -5.16 0.70 -7.21
N PHE A 34 -5.04 1.38 -6.07
CA PHE A 34 -6.00 1.31 -4.98
C PHE A 34 -6.39 2.71 -4.48
N GLN A 35 -7.60 2.82 -3.93
CA GLN A 35 -8.14 4.03 -3.33
C GLN A 35 -8.44 3.87 -1.83
N ASN A 36 -8.44 2.64 -1.34
CA ASN A 36 -8.61 2.31 0.08
C ASN A 36 -8.12 0.88 0.34
N PHE A 37 -7.96 0.50 1.61
CA PHE A 37 -7.65 -0.87 2.00
C PHE A 37 -8.17 -1.25 3.40
N LEU A 38 -8.35 -2.54 3.60
CA LEU A 38 -8.65 -3.15 4.90
C LEU A 38 -7.59 -4.19 5.26
N LEU A 39 -7.37 -4.39 6.55
CA LEU A 39 -6.32 -5.24 7.08
C LEU A 39 -6.89 -6.49 7.73
N SER A 40 -6.16 -7.58 7.60
CA SER A 40 -6.33 -8.83 8.33
C SER A 40 -4.96 -9.33 8.79
N THR A 41 -4.94 -10.37 9.61
CA THR A 41 -3.71 -10.89 10.23
C THR A 41 -2.65 -11.30 9.20
N GLY A 42 -3.04 -11.89 8.07
CA GLY A 42 -2.11 -12.39 7.06
C GLY A 42 -2.23 -11.75 5.68
N VAL A 43 -3.27 -10.96 5.45
CA VAL A 43 -3.61 -10.40 4.13
C VAL A 43 -4.11 -8.97 4.25
N VAL A 44 -3.97 -8.22 3.17
CA VAL A 44 -4.56 -6.90 2.96
C VAL A 44 -5.55 -6.97 1.80
N LEU A 45 -6.69 -6.31 1.96
CA LEU A 45 -7.72 -6.16 0.93
C LEU A 45 -7.63 -4.75 0.36
N PHE A 46 -7.24 -4.61 -0.90
CA PHE A 46 -7.22 -3.33 -1.60
C PHE A 46 -8.51 -3.11 -2.38
N GLU A 47 -9.07 -1.91 -2.28
CA GLU A 47 -10.17 -1.44 -3.11
C GLU A 47 -9.64 -0.61 -4.28
N ARG A 48 -10.17 -0.87 -5.47
CA ARG A 48 -9.83 -0.16 -6.70
C ARG A 48 -10.95 0.79 -7.07
N ASP A 49 -10.60 1.99 -7.51
CA ASP A 49 -11.55 2.94 -8.11
C ASP A 49 -12.17 2.36 -9.40
N LYS A 50 -11.30 1.83 -10.28
CA LYS A 50 -11.67 1.22 -11.56
C LYS A 50 -11.45 -0.30 -11.52
N PRO A 51 -12.34 -1.08 -12.16
CA PRO A 51 -12.12 -2.53 -12.29
C PRO A 51 -10.88 -2.84 -13.15
N ASP A 52 -10.29 -4.03 -12.98
CA ASP A 52 -9.34 -4.55 -13.99
C ASP A 52 -10.04 -5.03 -15.27
N SER A 53 -9.22 -5.57 -16.18
CA SER A 53 -9.62 -6.28 -17.39
C SER A 53 -10.57 -7.45 -17.15
N LEU A 54 -10.64 -8.00 -15.93
CA LEU A 54 -11.55 -9.09 -15.56
C LEU A 54 -12.79 -8.61 -14.79
N GLY A 55 -12.92 -7.29 -14.54
CA GLY A 55 -14.04 -6.72 -13.81
C GLY A 55 -13.85 -6.67 -12.28
N ALA A 56 -12.71 -7.10 -11.73
CA ALA A 56 -12.50 -7.14 -10.29
C ALA A 56 -12.21 -5.75 -9.72
N ARG A 57 -12.96 -5.38 -8.66
CA ARG A 57 -12.84 -4.09 -7.95
C ARG A 57 -12.11 -4.18 -6.62
N LYS A 58 -11.79 -5.41 -6.19
CA LYS A 58 -11.18 -5.72 -4.91
C LYS A 58 -10.16 -6.82 -5.11
N VAL A 59 -9.01 -6.72 -4.45
CA VAL A 59 -7.98 -7.77 -4.48
C VAL A 59 -7.49 -8.04 -3.06
N MET A 60 -7.35 -9.32 -2.72
CA MET A 60 -6.71 -9.76 -1.49
C MET A 60 -5.28 -10.19 -1.79
N LEU A 61 -4.33 -9.66 -1.03
CA LEU A 61 -2.92 -9.98 -1.17
C LEU A 61 -2.31 -10.36 0.17
N SER A 62 -1.43 -11.37 0.16
CA SER A 62 -0.51 -11.57 1.27
C SER A 62 0.43 -10.37 1.39
N TYR A 63 0.80 -9.99 2.61
CA TYR A 63 1.84 -8.98 2.83
C TYR A 63 3.18 -9.37 2.18
N GLU A 64 3.46 -10.67 2.03
CA GLU A 64 4.66 -11.17 1.33
C GLU A 64 4.63 -10.93 -0.18
N ALA A 65 3.45 -10.75 -0.76
CA ALA A 65 3.31 -10.46 -2.18
C ALA A 65 3.56 -8.99 -2.51
N ILE A 66 3.67 -8.10 -1.52
CA ILE A 66 3.90 -6.67 -1.74
C ILE A 66 5.40 -6.44 -1.98
N CYS A 67 5.72 -6.01 -3.20
CA CYS A 67 7.07 -5.59 -3.57
C CYS A 67 7.29 -4.10 -3.27
N ALA A 68 6.31 -3.25 -3.60
CA ALA A 68 6.37 -1.81 -3.35
C ALA A 68 4.98 -1.19 -3.26
N ILE A 69 4.89 -0.01 -2.65
CA ILE A 69 3.73 0.89 -2.74
C ILE A 69 4.22 2.19 -3.37
N LYS A 70 3.64 2.58 -4.50
CA LYS A 70 3.91 3.85 -5.17
C LYS A 70 2.84 4.86 -4.76
N MET A 71 3.27 5.98 -4.21
CA MET A 71 2.41 7.11 -3.88
C MET A 71 2.15 7.95 -5.14
N THR A 72 0.89 8.32 -5.38
CA THR A 72 0.48 9.11 -6.56
C THR A 72 0.12 10.55 -6.23
N ASP A 73 0.05 10.90 -4.95
CA ASP A 73 -0.15 12.27 -4.50
C ASP A 73 1.13 13.11 -4.69
N THR A 74 0.96 14.43 -4.63
CA THR A 74 2.05 15.41 -4.77
C THR A 74 2.43 16.03 -3.42
N MET A 75 2.21 15.32 -2.30
CA MET A 75 2.56 15.87 -0.99
C MET A 75 4.07 15.96 -0.80
N GLU A 76 4.48 16.90 0.06
CA GLU A 76 5.89 17.05 0.43
C GLU A 76 6.40 15.83 1.20
N LEU A 77 7.65 15.43 0.92
CA LEU A 77 8.32 14.28 1.59
C LEU A 77 8.32 14.40 3.13
N ALA A 78 8.36 15.63 3.66
CA ALA A 78 8.31 15.88 5.10
C ALA A 78 7.05 15.30 5.78
N ARG A 79 5.92 15.20 5.05
CA ARG A 79 4.68 14.62 5.56
C ARG A 79 4.81 13.12 5.84
N TYR A 80 5.72 12.43 5.16
CA TYR A 80 5.95 11.00 5.33
C TYR A 80 6.83 10.65 6.54
N GLN A 81 7.41 11.66 7.23
CA GLN A 81 8.19 11.40 8.44
C GLN A 81 7.35 10.79 9.57
N VAL A 82 6.04 11.06 9.60
CA VAL A 82 5.12 10.44 10.58
C VAL A 82 4.94 8.93 10.36
N MET A 83 5.32 8.40 9.19
CA MET A 83 5.40 6.96 8.90
C MET A 83 6.76 6.36 9.29
N GLY A 84 7.67 7.14 9.87
CA GLY A 84 9.01 6.70 10.28
C GLY A 84 10.12 6.92 9.25
N PHE A 85 9.84 7.54 8.10
CA PHE A 85 10.87 7.92 7.14
C PHE A 85 11.72 9.09 7.67
N GLN A 86 13.02 9.07 7.39
CA GLN A 86 13.95 10.12 7.81
C GLN A 86 14.67 10.71 6.60
N PRO A 87 15.01 12.02 6.61
CA PRO A 87 15.87 12.60 5.59
C PRO A 87 17.23 11.91 5.58
N ALA A 88 17.85 11.81 4.41
CA ALA A 88 19.24 11.36 4.31
C ALA A 88 20.14 12.34 5.08
N MET A 89 21.03 11.81 5.92
CA MET A 89 22.06 12.59 6.61
C MET A 89 23.14 13.06 5.64
#